data_AF-A0A1J5BJU3-F1
#
_entry.id   AF-A0A1J5BJU3-F1
#
_cell.length_a   1.000
_cell.length_b   1.000
_cell.length_c   1.000
_cell.angle_alpha   90.00
_cell.angle_beta   90.00
_cell.angle_gamma   90.00
#
_symmetry.space_group_name_H-M   'P 1'
#
loop_
_entity.id
_entity.type
_entity.pdbx_description
1 polymer ?
#
loop_
_entity_poly.entity_id
_entity_poly.type
_entity_poly.pdbx_seq_one_letter_code
_entity_poly.pdbx_strand_id
1 'polypeptide(L)'
;MSCNACHTTNSEVMAWPFAAYKPDCAGCHASRFKPGEHKKIASPTVYYTVGELKDCSGSCHTYADATLTRITKSRSGEHRPTSGDF
;
A
#
# COMPACT_ATOMS: atom_id res chain seq x y z
N MET A 1 7.45 7.91 10.77
CA MET A 1 8.48 8.02 9.73
C MET A 1 9.48 9.06 10.13
N SER A 2 10.70 8.64 10.40
CA SER A 2 11.86 9.51 10.25
C SER A 2 12.27 9.52 8.77
N CYS A 3 12.99 10.56 8.34
CA CYS A 3 13.55 10.66 7.00
C CYS A 3 14.41 9.42 6.65
N ASN A 4 15.10 8.87 7.66
CA ASN A 4 16.02 7.75 7.53
C ASN A 4 15.35 6.41 7.18
N ALA A 5 14.02 6.30 7.34
CA ALA A 5 13.28 5.11 6.91
C ALA A 5 13.33 4.93 5.38
N CYS A 6 13.47 6.04 4.65
CA CYS A 6 13.63 6.09 3.22
C CYS A 6 15.08 6.41 2.82
N HIS A 7 15.67 7.43 3.45
CA HIS A 7 17.04 7.86 3.20
C HIS A 7 18.02 7.03 4.04
N THR A 8 18.26 5.78 3.63
CA THR A 8 19.14 4.85 4.34
C THR A 8 20.64 5.13 4.13
N THR A 9 20.97 6.14 3.34
CA THR A 9 22.34 6.60 3.07
C THR A 9 22.43 8.09 3.35
N ASN A 10 23.64 8.64 3.42
CA ASN A 10 23.86 10.08 3.57
C ASN A 10 23.62 10.83 2.23
N SER A 11 22.43 10.67 1.65
CA SER A 11 22.01 11.30 0.40
C SER A 11 20.55 11.70 0.44
N GLU A 12 20.28 12.90 -0.04
CA GLU A 12 18.93 13.42 -0.31
C GLU A 12 18.24 12.64 -1.43
N VAL A 13 19.01 11.96 -2.29
CA VAL A 13 18.48 11.08 -3.32
C VAL A 13 18.36 9.69 -2.74
N MET A 14 17.13 9.19 -2.69
CA MET A 14 16.85 7.84 -2.23
C MET A 14 17.05 6.83 -3.37
N ALA A 15 17.82 5.77 -3.11
CA ALA A 15 17.87 4.60 -3.98
C ALA A 15 16.57 3.80 -3.81
N TRP A 16 15.77 3.74 -4.87
CA TRP A 16 14.49 3.04 -4.89
C TRP A 16 14.66 1.58 -5.30
N PRO A 17 14.53 0.60 -4.39
CA PRO A 17 14.70 -0.81 -4.72
C PRO A 17 13.67 -1.29 -5.75
N PHE A 18 12.45 -0.76 -5.71
CA PHE A 18 11.36 -1.10 -6.63
C PHE A 18 11.04 0.09 -7.53
N ALA A 19 11.90 0.30 -8.52
CA ALA A 19 11.87 1.50 -9.35
C ALA A 19 10.57 1.74 -10.14
N ALA A 20 9.76 0.69 -10.37
CA ALA A 20 8.48 0.80 -11.04
C ALA A 20 7.39 1.47 -10.20
N TYR A 21 7.55 1.55 -8.88
CA TYR A 21 6.55 2.08 -7.96
C TYR A 21 6.90 3.45 -7.39
N LYS A 22 7.93 4.12 -7.92
CA LYS A 22 8.27 5.49 -7.52
C LYS A 22 7.12 6.45 -7.89
N PRO A 23 6.86 7.49 -7.09
CA PRO A 23 7.50 7.84 -5.81
C PRO A 23 6.72 7.29 -4.58
N ASP A 24 5.89 6.27 -4.76
CA ASP A 24 4.96 5.81 -3.73
C ASP A 24 5.62 4.86 -2.71
N CYS A 25 4.90 4.53 -1.63
CA CYS A 25 5.40 3.69 -0.53
C CYS A 25 5.96 2.34 -1.03
N ALA A 26 5.30 1.73 -2.02
CA ALA A 26 5.73 0.48 -2.64
C ALA A 26 7.11 0.58 -3.31
N GLY A 27 7.58 1.78 -3.67
CA GLY A 27 8.92 1.98 -4.21
C GLY A 27 10.03 1.48 -3.28
N CYS A 28 9.78 1.48 -1.97
CA CYS A 28 10.67 0.92 -0.95
C CYS A 28 10.13 -0.37 -0.33
N HIS A 29 8.81 -0.50 -0.22
CA HIS A 29 8.17 -1.51 0.61
C HIS A 29 7.43 -2.61 -0.17
N ALA A 30 7.55 -2.69 -1.50
CA ALA A 30 6.82 -3.69 -2.26
C ALA A 30 7.09 -5.15 -1.84
N SER A 31 8.30 -5.48 -1.37
CA SER A 31 8.61 -6.82 -0.85
C SER A 31 7.91 -7.14 0.48
N ARG A 32 7.39 -6.14 1.20
CA ARG A 32 6.64 -6.31 2.44
C ARG A 32 5.14 -6.46 2.21
N PHE A 33 4.67 -6.20 0.99
CA PHE A 33 3.25 -6.30 0.65
C PHE A 33 2.76 -7.74 0.84
N LYS A 34 1.70 -7.90 1.63
CA LYS A 34 1.03 -9.18 1.86
C LYS A 34 -0.35 -9.14 1.20
N PRO A 35 -0.55 -9.77 0.03
CA PRO A 35 -1.83 -9.72 -0.68
C PRO A 35 -3.01 -10.20 0.18
N GLY A 36 -2.78 -11.22 1.02
CA GLY A 36 -3.82 -11.84 1.87
C GLY A 36 -4.52 -10.87 2.85
N GLU A 37 -3.85 -9.78 3.25
CA GLU A 37 -4.43 -8.76 4.14
C GLU A 37 -5.28 -7.73 3.39
N HIS A 38 -5.14 -7.67 2.06
CA HIS A 38 -5.68 -6.59 1.23
C HIS A 38 -6.79 -7.09 0.31
N LYS A 39 -7.94 -7.42 0.90
CA LYS A 39 -9.10 -7.91 0.13
C LYS A 39 -9.79 -6.80 -0.66
N LYS A 40 -9.88 -6.97 -1.99
CA LYS A 40 -10.59 -6.08 -2.92
C LYS A 40 -12.05 -6.46 -3.09
N ILE A 41 -12.34 -7.75 -3.32
CA ILE A 41 -13.70 -8.27 -3.52
C ILE A 41 -13.96 -9.36 -2.48
N ALA A 42 -15.15 -9.35 -1.86
CA ALA A 42 -15.55 -10.34 -0.88
C ALA A 42 -15.89 -11.69 -1.50
N SER A 43 -16.74 -11.72 -2.53
CA SER A 43 -17.15 -12.94 -3.21
C SER A 43 -17.27 -12.74 -4.73
N PRO A 44 -16.53 -13.50 -5.56
CA PRO A 44 -15.41 -14.36 -5.17
C PRO A 44 -14.29 -13.52 -4.51
N THR A 45 -13.51 -14.12 -3.61
CA THR A 45 -12.44 -13.38 -2.95
C THR A 45 -11.33 -13.02 -3.94
N VAL A 46 -11.10 -11.72 -4.11
CA VAL A 46 -10.01 -11.16 -4.91
C VAL A 46 -9.24 -10.18 -4.04
N TYR A 47 -7.91 -10.19 -4.14
CA TYR A 47 -7.03 -9.30 -3.39
C TYR A 47 -6.51 -8.17 -4.27
N TYR A 48 -6.24 -7.02 -3.67
CA TYR A 48 -5.48 -5.98 -4.31
C TYR A 48 -4.04 -6.44 -4.55
N THR A 49 -3.44 -5.90 -5.59
CA THR A 49 -2.01 -5.99 -5.86
C THR A 49 -1.27 -4.81 -5.23
N VAL A 50 0.03 -4.97 -5.04
CA VAL A 50 0.91 -3.87 -4.61
C VAL A 50 0.88 -2.69 -5.58
N GLY A 51 0.62 -2.93 -6.88
CA GLY A 51 0.49 -1.87 -7.88
C GLY A 51 -0.79 -1.04 -7.69
N GLU A 52 -1.88 -1.68 -7.28
CA GLU A 52 -3.14 -1.01 -6.96
C GLU A 52 -3.05 -0.24 -5.63
N LEU A 53 -2.25 -0.70 -4.68
CA LEU A 53 -2.03 -0.10 -3.36
C LEU A 53 -0.61 0.45 -3.18
N LYS A 54 -0.03 0.98 -4.26
CA LYS A 54 1.35 1.50 -4.24
C LYS A 54 1.51 2.67 -3.26
N ASP A 55 0.45 3.48 -3.12
CA ASP A 55 0.24 4.41 -2.02
C ASP A 55 -0.82 3.83 -1.07
N CYS A 56 -0.36 3.20 0.01
CA CYS A 56 -1.21 2.59 1.02
C CYS A 56 -1.61 3.55 2.15
N SER A 57 -1.12 4.80 2.14
CA SER A 57 -1.36 5.77 3.21
C SER A 57 -2.77 6.39 3.20
N GLY A 58 -3.46 6.22 2.07
CA GLY A 58 -4.80 6.75 1.83
C GLY A 58 -5.93 5.92 2.43
N SER A 59 -7.10 6.06 1.82
CA SER A 59 -8.30 5.30 2.17
C SER A 59 -8.33 3.96 1.42
N CYS A 60 -8.73 2.91 2.11
CA CYS A 60 -8.90 1.56 1.58
C CYS A 60 -10.35 1.10 1.71
N HIS A 61 -10.79 0.22 0.82
CA HIS A 61 -12.12 -0.38 0.90
C HIS A 61 -12.18 -1.76 0.27
N THR A 62 -13.18 -2.54 0.67
CA THR A 62 -13.52 -3.84 0.08
C THR A 62 -14.89 -3.76 -0.56
N TYR A 63 -15.02 -4.28 -1.78
CA TYR A 63 -16.27 -4.43 -2.51
C TYR A 63 -16.96 -5.75 -2.19
N ALA A 64 -18.28 -5.76 -2.31
CA ALA A 64 -19.08 -6.97 -2.16
C ALA A 64 -18.75 -8.02 -3.24
N ASP A 65 -18.68 -7.56 -4.49
CA ASP A 65 -18.62 -8.37 -5.69
C ASP A 65 -17.86 -7.62 -6.80
N ALA A 66 -17.72 -8.27 -7.95
CA ALA A 66 -16.98 -7.76 -9.10
C ALA A 66 -17.66 -6.59 -9.83
N THR A 67 -18.87 -6.16 -9.44
CA THR A 67 -19.50 -4.97 -10.02
C THR A 67 -18.86 -3.67 -9.53
N LEU A 68 -18.12 -3.72 -8.42
CA LEU A 68 -17.44 -2.57 -7.81
C LEU A 68 -18.37 -1.40 -7.45
N THR A 69 -19.67 -1.68 -7.26
CA THR A 69 -20.68 -0.66 -6.92
C THR A 69 -20.97 -0.56 -5.43
N ARG A 70 -20.83 -1.67 -4.70
CA ARG A 70 -21.14 -1.76 -3.27
C ARG A 70 -19.90 -2.00 -2.43
N ILE A 71 -19.56 -1.01 -1.60
CA ILE A 71 -18.51 -1.13 -0.60
C ILE A 71 -19.07 -1.82 0.65
N THR A 72 -18.41 -2.86 1.13
CA THR A 72 -18.77 -3.57 2.37
C THR A 72 -17.95 -3.12 3.56
N LYS A 73 -16.78 -2.52 3.33
CA LYS A 73 -15.87 -2.05 4.37
C LYS A 73 -15.04 -0.91 3.82
N SER A 74 -14.88 0.15 4.59
CA SER A 74 -13.95 1.25 4.32
C SER A 74 -13.09 1.51 5.56
N ARG A 75 -11.85 1.93 5.33
CA ARG A 75 -10.87 2.31 6.36
C ARG A 75 -10.02 3.46 5.84
N SER A 76 -9.51 4.29 6.72
CA SER A 76 -8.56 5.36 6.37
C SER A 76 -7.45 5.46 7.41
N GLY A 77 -6.24 5.75 6.95
CA GLY A 77 -5.09 5.95 7.83
C GLY A 77 -4.64 4.69 8.59
N GLU A 78 -4.88 3.50 8.05
CA GLU A 78 -4.30 2.27 8.61
C GLU A 78 -2.77 2.28 8.48
N HIS A 79 -2.24 2.65 7.31
CA HIS A 79 -0.80 2.71 7.03
C HIS A 79 -0.27 4.15 7.06
N ARG A 80 -0.22 4.77 8.24
CA ARG A 80 0.33 6.12 8.34
C ARG A 80 1.85 6.08 8.12
N PRO A 81 2.43 7.05 7.40
CA PRO A 81 3.88 7.18 7.36
C PRO A 81 4.47 7.29 8.78
N THR A 82 3.75 7.95 9.70
CA THR A 82 4.21 8.17 11.06
C THR A 82 4.23 6.92 11.95
N SER A 83 3.43 5.88 11.68
CA SER A 83 3.28 4.72 12.58
C SER A 83 4.44 3.72 12.51
N GLY A 84 5.25 3.73 11.46
CA GLY A 84 6.40 2.82 11.33
C GLY A 84 6.05 1.39 10.90
N ASP A 85 4.76 1.05 10.86
CA ASP A 85 4.22 -0.21 10.34
C ASP A 85 3.83 -0.10 8.86
N PHE A 86 4.19 -1.13 8.07
CA PHE A 86 3.93 -1.25 6.63
C PHE A 86 3.36 -2.63 6.30
#